data_AF-A0A3D5AR80-F1
#
_entry.id   AF-A0A3D5AR80-F1
#
_cell.length_a   1.000
_cell.length_b   1.000
_cell.length_c   1.000
_cell.angle_alpha   90.00
_cell.angle_beta   90.00
_cell.angle_gamma   90.00
#
_symmetry.space_group_name_H-M   'P 1'
#
loop_
_entity.id
_entity.type
_entity.pdbx_description
1 polymer ?
#
loop_
_entity_poly.entity_id
_entity_poly.type
_entity_poly.pdbx_seq_one_letter_code
_entity_poly.pdbx_strand_id
1 'polypeptide(L)' 'VRKLVGVSHRQAVAEAALELCGADGAAVDERTAEPIHQFLLTRCLSIAGGTTQILLSLVGERVLGLPREP' A
#
# COMPACT_ATOMS: atom_id res chain seq x y z
N VAL A 1 -10.28 9.41 -1.77
CA VAL A 1 -9.35 9.46 -2.93
C VAL A 1 -7.88 9.59 -2.53
N ARG A 2 -7.41 10.69 -1.91
CA ARG A 2 -5.97 10.91 -1.59
C ARG A 2 -5.28 9.74 -0.88
N LYS A 3 -5.93 9.14 0.14
CA LYS A 3 -5.38 7.97 0.86
C LYS A 3 -5.15 6.78 -0.06
N LEU A 4 -6.14 6.41 -0.88
CA LEU A 4 -6.05 5.28 -1.81
C LEU A 4 -4.84 5.42 -2.75
N VAL A 5 -4.70 6.60 -3.37
CA VAL A 5 -3.58 6.91 -4.26
C VAL A 5 -2.25 6.87 -3.50
N GLY A 6 -2.18 7.53 -2.35
CA GLY A 6 -0.95 7.60 -1.56
C GLY A 6 -0.49 6.24 -1.02
N VAL A 7 -1.42 5.37 -0.61
CA VAL A 7 -1.10 4.01 -0.14
C VAL A 7 -0.60 3.15 -1.28
N SER A 8 -1.32 3.13 -2.41
CA SER A 8 -0.89 2.37 -3.60
C SER A 8 0.50 2.81 -4.06
N HIS A 9 0.76 4.12 -4.10
CA HIS A 9 2.08 4.64 -4.47
C HIS A 9 3.18 4.20 -3.50
N ARG A 10 2.97 4.32 -2.18
CA ARG A 10 3.98 3.91 -1.18
C ARG A 10 4.27 2.42 -1.24
N GLN A 11 3.25 1.58 -1.45
CA GLN A 11 3.43 0.15 -1.60
C GLN A 11 4.25 -0.19 -2.84
N ALA A 12 3.94 0.45 -3.98
CA ALA A 12 4.67 0.26 -5.23
C ALA A 12 6.14 0.73 -5.13
N VAL A 13 6.40 1.86 -4.47
CA VAL A 13 7.77 2.35 -4.25
C VAL A 13 8.56 1.41 -3.33
N ALA A 14 7.94 0.92 -2.24
CA ALA A 14 8.61 0.00 -1.33
C ALA A 14 8.87 -1.37 -1.98
N GLU A 15 7.96 -1.84 -2.83
CA GLU A 15 8.13 -3.07 -3.62
C GLU A 15 9.24 -2.92 -4.66
N ALA A 16 9.23 -1.84 -5.44
CA ALA A 16 10.31 -1.56 -6.39
C ALA A 16 11.68 -1.44 -5.69
N ALA A 17 11.74 -0.81 -4.52
CA ALA A 17 12.98 -0.72 -3.73
C ALA A 17 13.50 -2.10 -3.30
N LEU A 18 12.60 -3.01 -2.89
CA LEU A 18 12.96 -4.38 -2.53
C LEU A 18 13.35 -5.21 -3.76
N GLU A 19 12.64 -5.07 -4.88
CA GLU A 19 12.98 -5.74 -6.15
C GLU A 19 14.37 -5.38 -6.64
N LEU A 20 14.80 -4.12 -6.47
CA LEU A 20 16.14 -3.66 -6.83
C LEU A 20 17.26 -4.32 -6.00
N CYS A 21 16.93 -4.91 -4.84
CA CYS A 21 17.88 -5.73 -4.08
C CYS A 21 18.13 -7.12 -4.70
N GLY A 22 17.33 -7.53 -5.70
CA GLY A 22 17.44 -8.85 -6.32
C GLY A 22 17.26 -9.99 -5.31
N ALA A 23 18.04 -11.06 -5.47
CA ALA A 23 17.97 -12.22 -4.57
C ALA A 23 18.37 -11.90 -3.11
N ASP A 24 19.24 -10.89 -2.91
CA ASP A 24 19.70 -10.49 -1.58
C ASP A 24 18.53 -9.94 -0.74
N GLY A 25 17.49 -9.38 -1.38
CA GLY A 25 16.27 -8.91 -0.73
C GLY A 25 15.47 -9.99 0.02
N ALA A 26 15.82 -11.28 -0.14
CA ALA A 26 15.20 -12.38 0.59
C ALA A 26 15.69 -12.52 2.04
N ALA A 27 16.81 -11.88 2.41
CA ALA A 27 17.38 -11.92 3.75
C ALA A 27 17.67 -10.51 4.27
N VAL A 28 17.61 -10.33 5.59
CA VAL A 28 17.93 -9.05 6.23
C VAL A 28 19.43 -8.95 6.46
N ASP A 29 20.05 -7.93 5.88
CA ASP A 29 21.42 -7.50 6.14
C ASP A 29 21.51 -5.96 6.23
N GLU A 30 22.72 -5.41 6.32
CA GLU A 30 22.94 -3.96 6.41
C GLU A 30 22.36 -3.17 5.23
N ARG A 31 22.35 -3.74 4.03
CA ARG A 31 21.91 -3.09 2.79
C ARG A 31 20.42 -3.31 2.50
N THR A 32 19.85 -4.42 2.95
CA THR A 32 18.45 -4.80 2.68
C THR A 32 17.49 -4.51 3.83
N ALA A 33 17.99 -4.20 5.04
CA ALA A 33 17.15 -3.94 6.21
C ALA A 33 16.08 -2.87 5.96
N GLU A 34 16.45 -1.73 5.37
CA GLU A 34 15.50 -0.64 5.13
C GLU A 34 14.47 -0.97 4.02
N PRO A 35 14.86 -1.46 2.82
CA PRO A 35 13.91 -1.92 1.82
C PRO A 35 12.92 -2.97 2.34
N ILE A 36 13.40 -3.98 3.07
CA ILE A 36 12.55 -5.02 3.67
C ILE A 36 11.60 -4.40 4.69
N HIS A 37 12.10 -3.54 5.57
CA HIS A 37 11.28 -2.87 6.57
C HIS A 37 10.17 -2.04 5.91
N GLN A 38 10.47 -1.23 4.90
CA GLN A 38 9.46 -0.42 4.20
C GLN A 38 8.45 -1.28 3.45
N PHE A 39 8.89 -2.37 2.81
CA PHE A 39 8.00 -3.31 2.14
C PHE A 39 6.97 -3.87 3.13
N LEU A 40 7.42 -4.40 4.27
CA LEU A 40 6.57 -4.99 5.29
C LEU A 40 5.67 -3.94 5.97
N LEU A 41 6.23 -2.78 6.34
CA LEU A 41 5.50 -1.70 6.99
C LEU A 41 4.35 -1.20 6.13
N THR A 42 4.57 -1.01 4.82
CA THR A 42 3.53 -0.46 3.94
C THR A 42 2.34 -1.40 3.72
N ARG A 43 2.45 -2.71 4.04
CA ARG A 43 1.33 -3.65 3.89
C ARG A 43 0.14 -3.27 4.79
N CYS A 44 0.40 -2.82 6.02
CA CYS A 44 -0.65 -2.44 6.97
C CYS A 44 -1.48 -1.24 6.51
N LEU A 45 -0.95 -0.40 5.61
CA LEU A 45 -1.64 0.79 5.13
C LEU A 45 -2.90 0.48 4.30
N SER A 46 -3.04 -0.76 3.84
CA SER A 46 -4.29 -1.25 3.22
C SER A 46 -5.47 -1.22 4.18
N ILE A 47 -5.24 -1.33 5.50
CA ILE A 47 -6.28 -1.33 6.55
C ILE A 47 -6.20 -0.12 7.49
N ALA A 48 -5.00 0.42 7.71
CA ALA A 48 -4.80 1.56 8.60
C ALA A 48 -5.49 2.81 8.05
N GLY A 49 -6.25 3.50 8.90
CA GLY A 49 -7.01 4.70 8.51
C GLY A 49 -8.15 4.41 7.53
N GLY A 50 -8.73 3.20 7.60
CA GLY A 50 -9.81 2.74 6.74
C GLY A 50 -9.31 1.77 5.67
N THR A 51 -10.01 0.66 5.49
CA THR A 51 -9.63 -0.36 4.51
C THR A 51 -9.76 0.18 3.09
N THR A 52 -8.94 -0.32 2.18
CA THR A 52 -9.02 0.01 0.75
C THR A 52 -10.43 -0.21 0.20
N GLN A 53 -11.07 -1.32 0.56
CA GLN A 53 -12.42 -1.67 0.14
C GLN A 53 -13.45 -0.63 0.60
N ILE A 54 -13.49 -0.30 1.89
CA ILE A 54 -14.44 0.68 2.43
C ILE A 54 -14.22 2.06 1.80
N LEU A 55 -12.96 2.45 1.58
CA LEU A 55 -12.64 3.73 0.96
C LEU A 55 -12.99 3.76 -0.54
N LEU A 56 -12.99 2.63 -1.24
CA LEU A 56 -13.45 2.53 -2.62
C LEU A 56 -14.97 2.60 -2.71
N SER A 57 -15.72 1.89 -1.84
CA SER A 57 -17.18 2.03 -1.76
C SER A 57 -17.57 3.49 -1.48
N LEU A 58 -16.87 4.15 -0.55
CA LEU A 58 -17.07 5.57 -0.25
C LEU A 58 -16.82 6.50 -1.45
N VAL A 59 -15.82 6.18 -2.28
CA VAL A 59 -15.56 6.92 -3.52
C VAL A 59 -16.67 6.65 -4.54
N GLY A 60 -17.15 5.42 -4.66
CA GLY A 60 -18.30 5.09 -5.50
C GLY A 60 -19.54 5.91 -5.13
N GLU A 61 -19.90 5.94 -3.85
CA GLU A 61 -21.04 6.72 -3.36
C GLU A 61 -20.83 8.24 -3.57
N ARG A 62 -19.70 8.79 -3.12
CA ARG A 62 -19.53 10.26 -3.01
C ARG A 62 -19.01 10.92 -4.28
N VAL A 63 -18.26 10.21 -5.11
CA VAL A 63 -17.66 10.77 -6.33
C VAL A 63 -18.45 10.33 -7.56
N LEU A 64 -18.92 9.08 -7.58
CA LEU A 64 -19.62 8.52 -8.74
C LEU A 64 -21.15 8.48 -8.56
N GLY A 65 -21.67 8.80 -7.37
CA GLY A 65 -23.13 8.82 -7.12
C GLY A 65 -23.77 7.43 -7.08
N LEU A 66 -22.96 6.37 -6.87
CA LEU A 66 -23.47 5.00 -6.82
C LEU A 66 -24.36 4.80 -5.58
N PRO A 67 -25.38 3.92 -5.66
CA PRO A 67 -26.16 3.54 -4.48
C PRO A 67 -25.26 2.85 -3.47
N ARG A 68 -25.57 3.05 -2.19
CA ARG A 68 -24.85 2.43 -1.08
C ARG A 68 -25.06 0.93 -1.08
N GLU A 69 -23.97 0.18 -0.91
CA GLU A 69 -24.02 -1.27 -0.70
C GLU A 69 -24.73 -1.58 0.64
N PRO A 70 -25.60 -2.61 0.70
CA PRO A 70 -26.34 -2.97 1.91
C PRO A 70 -25.46 -3.45 3.07
#